data_AF-A0A914ZWI9-F1
#
_entry.id   AF-A0A914ZWI9-F1
#
_cell.length_a   1.000
_cell.length_b   1.000
_cell.length_c   1.000
_cell.angle_alpha   90.00
_cell.angle_beta   90.00
_cell.angle_gamma   90.00
#
_symmetry.space_group_name_H-M   'P 1'
#
loop_
_entity.id
_entity.type
_entity.pdbx_description
1 polymer ?
#
loop_
_entity_poly.entity_id
_entity_poly.type
_entity_poly.pdbx_seq_one_letter_code
_entity_poly.pdbx_strand_id
1 'polypeptide(L)'
;VYPSLWTVTEPNRLQRSLNCLIEICVPLIRDNGRRVYETFNVCERDWISETDEDTASNATNGIDSYSHSYSRTNSDKEARTPPTERKPLRRHAITLLGALVEALDINDVNKLSLAFRALESFFTLIPVVDCSAAVNMVKYSNLSEEEKLLCEATGRLPTIVEKFVERVFKLISQLDIDVPKDSTTTLDSICDISRTTAFGKDEMLISRRIQGAFHSLLSNSSSAIIKMR
;
A
#
# COMPACT_ATOMS: atom_id res chain seq x y z
N VAL A 1 9.38 -7.26 -5.04
CA VAL A 1 8.15 -6.68 -4.48
C VAL A 1 7.36 -5.91 -5.53
N TYR A 2 7.90 -4.83 -6.12
CA TYR A 2 7.16 -4.07 -7.14
C TYR A 2 6.66 -4.92 -8.32
N PRO A 3 7.50 -5.65 -9.08
CA PRO A 3 6.99 -6.42 -10.22
C PRO A 3 5.86 -7.38 -9.86
N SER A 4 5.98 -8.08 -8.73
CA SER A 4 4.98 -9.06 -8.31
C SER A 4 3.63 -8.47 -7.90
N LEU A 5 3.57 -7.19 -7.53
CA LEU A 5 2.31 -6.50 -7.19
C LEU A 5 1.54 -6.09 -8.45
N TRP A 6 2.23 -5.91 -9.60
CA TRP A 6 1.61 -5.54 -10.88
C TRP A 6 1.49 -6.70 -11.87
N THR A 7 2.24 -7.79 -11.70
CA THR A 7 2.16 -8.96 -12.60
C THR A 7 1.08 -9.94 -12.16
N VAL A 8 0.07 -10.16 -13.00
CA VAL A 8 -1.01 -11.15 -12.78
C VAL A 8 -0.54 -12.58 -13.09
N THR A 9 0.55 -12.76 -13.83
CA THR A 9 0.97 -14.04 -14.42
C THR A 9 1.75 -14.97 -13.49
N GLU A 10 2.18 -14.52 -12.30
CA GLU A 10 3.06 -15.30 -11.41
C GLU A 10 2.56 -15.30 -9.94
N PRO A 11 1.49 -16.05 -9.62
CA PRO A 11 0.81 -15.97 -8.32
C PRO A 11 1.69 -16.34 -7.12
N ASN A 12 2.57 -17.34 -7.27
CA ASN A 12 3.50 -17.76 -6.23
C ASN A 12 4.52 -16.67 -5.87
N ARG A 13 4.85 -15.79 -6.82
CA ARG A 13 5.82 -14.72 -6.63
C ARG A 13 5.23 -13.55 -5.84
N LEU A 14 3.94 -13.30 -5.99
CA LEU A 14 3.20 -12.32 -5.18
C LEU A 14 3.16 -12.77 -3.72
N GLN A 15 2.77 -14.01 -3.42
CA GLN A 15 2.74 -14.53 -2.05
C GLN A 15 4.11 -14.42 -1.35
N ARG A 16 5.19 -14.82 -2.03
CA ARG A 16 6.57 -14.69 -1.50
C ARG A 16 6.94 -13.23 -1.26
N SER A 17 6.54 -12.34 -2.15
CA SER A 17 6.84 -10.90 -2.02
C SER A 17 6.06 -10.25 -0.90
N LEU A 18 4.80 -10.63 -0.67
CA LEU A 18 4.01 -10.16 0.48
C LEU A 18 4.60 -10.62 1.81
N ASN A 19 4.99 -11.89 1.92
CA ASN A 19 5.67 -12.39 3.12
C ASN A 19 6.99 -11.65 3.37
N CYS A 20 7.84 -11.51 2.34
CA CYS A 20 9.07 -10.74 2.44
C CYS A 20 8.79 -9.31 2.89
N LEU A 21 7.76 -8.66 2.32
CA LEU A 21 7.40 -7.30 2.67
C LEU A 21 7.01 -7.17 4.15
N ILE A 22 6.22 -8.10 4.69
CA ILE A 22 5.83 -8.15 6.11
C ILE A 22 7.08 -8.23 7.01
N GLU A 23 8.03 -9.10 6.68
CA GLU A 23 9.27 -9.27 7.47
C GLU A 23 10.16 -8.01 7.45
N ILE A 24 10.15 -7.25 6.36
CA ILE A 24 10.97 -6.03 6.23
C ILE A 24 10.24 -4.73 6.53
N CYS A 25 8.96 -4.76 6.94
CA CYS A 25 8.15 -3.55 7.16
C CYS A 25 8.85 -2.52 8.07
N VAL A 26 9.32 -2.97 9.24
CA VAL A 26 9.96 -2.10 10.24
C VAL A 26 11.27 -1.49 9.70
N PRO A 27 12.26 -2.28 9.21
CA PRO A 27 13.48 -1.70 8.67
C PRO A 27 13.23 -0.84 7.44
N LEU A 28 12.24 -1.16 6.59
CA LEU A 28 11.87 -0.34 5.42
C LEU A 28 11.35 1.05 5.83
N ILE A 29 10.38 1.10 6.74
CA ILE A 29 9.71 2.34 7.13
C ILE A 29 10.64 3.26 7.93
N ARG A 30 11.57 2.66 8.70
CA ARG A 30 12.56 3.40 9.50
C ARG A 30 13.86 3.68 8.76
N ASP A 31 13.99 3.27 7.50
CA ASP A 31 15.23 3.41 6.75
C ASP A 31 15.55 4.88 6.47
N ASN A 32 16.71 5.33 6.94
CA ASN A 32 17.24 6.68 6.75
C ASN A 32 18.54 6.68 5.95
N GLY A 33 18.82 5.62 5.19
CA GLY A 33 20.01 5.55 4.33
C GLY A 33 21.33 5.23 5.04
N ARG A 34 21.37 5.27 6.38
CA ARG A 34 22.59 5.01 7.17
C ARG A 34 22.95 3.54 7.29
N ARG A 35 21.95 2.66 7.17
CA ARG A 35 22.18 1.22 7.31
C ARG A 35 22.83 0.68 6.05
N VAL A 36 24.00 0.08 6.22
CA VAL A 36 24.71 -0.62 5.15
C VAL A 36 24.19 -2.05 5.08
N TYR A 37 23.82 -2.49 3.88
CA TYR A 37 23.45 -3.88 3.60
C TYR A 37 24.51 -4.46 2.66
N GLU A 38 25.10 -5.59 3.03
CA GLU A 38 26.17 -6.24 2.23
C GLU A 38 25.71 -6.57 0.81
N THR A 39 24.43 -6.96 0.67
CA THR A 39 23.81 -7.30 -0.62
C THR A 39 22.81 -6.23 -1.07
N PHE A 40 23.13 -4.94 -0.86
CA PHE A 40 22.24 -3.87 -1.32
C PHE A 40 22.20 -3.81 -2.85
N ASN A 41 21.11 -4.29 -3.45
CA ASN A 41 20.85 -4.08 -4.87
C ASN A 41 20.23 -2.70 -5.07
N VAL A 42 20.90 -1.86 -5.85
CA VAL A 42 20.32 -0.60 -6.31
C VAL A 42 19.15 -0.93 -7.24
N CYS A 43 17.99 -0.35 -6.95
CA CYS A 43 16.84 -0.51 -7.82
C CYS A 43 17.11 0.23 -9.14
N GLU A 44 17.27 -0.52 -10.25
CA GLU A 44 17.57 0.04 -11.57
C GLU A 44 16.42 0.89 -12.14
N ARG A 45 15.19 0.63 -11.67
CA ARG A 45 13.95 1.24 -12.12
C ARG A 45 13.39 2.19 -11.07
N ASP A 46 12.95 3.38 -11.49
CA ASP A 46 12.34 4.37 -10.59
C ASP A 46 10.83 4.14 -10.47
N TRP A 47 10.48 3.14 -9.66
CA TRP A 47 9.08 2.77 -9.42
C TRP A 47 8.22 3.90 -8.87
N ILE A 48 8.81 4.88 -8.18
CA ILE A 48 8.02 5.95 -7.57
C ILE A 48 7.51 6.87 -8.67
N SER A 49 8.40 7.35 -9.54
CA SER A 49 8.05 8.24 -10.65
C SER A 49 7.06 7.58 -11.61
N GLU A 50 7.23 6.29 -11.92
CA GLU A 50 6.29 5.56 -12.78
C GLU A 50 4.89 5.42 -12.17
N THR A 51 4.81 5.17 -10.86
CA THR A 51 3.49 5.08 -10.19
C THR A 51 2.77 6.43 -10.16
N ASP A 52 3.53 7.53 -10.10
CA ASP A 52 2.98 8.89 -10.10
C ASP A 52 2.45 9.26 -11.51
N GLU A 53 3.12 8.82 -12.59
CA GLU A 53 2.64 8.96 -13.97
C GLU A 53 1.35 8.16 -14.26
N ASP A 54 1.27 6.91 -13.77
CA ASP A 54 0.06 6.08 -13.87
C ASP A 54 -1.14 6.68 -13.10
N THR A 55 -0.87 7.42 -12.03
CA THR A 55 -1.93 8.11 -11.27
C THR A 55 -2.40 9.38 -11.99
N ALA A 56 -1.47 10.14 -12.58
CA ALA A 56 -1.77 11.38 -13.31
C ALA A 56 -2.52 11.13 -14.64
N SER A 57 -2.19 10.05 -15.35
CA SER A 57 -2.88 9.67 -16.59
C SER A 57 -4.34 9.25 -16.39
N ASN A 58 -4.68 8.72 -15.20
CA ASN A 58 -6.07 8.41 -14.80
C ASN A 58 -6.84 9.63 -14.26
N ALA A 59 -6.17 10.75 -13.99
CA ALA A 59 -6.74 11.94 -13.34
C ALA A 59 -6.97 13.14 -14.28
N THR A 60 -6.85 12.97 -15.60
CA THR A 60 -7.02 14.08 -16.55
C THR A 60 -8.48 14.49 -16.75
N ASN A 61 -8.91 15.42 -15.89
CA ASN A 61 -9.47 16.71 -16.28
C ASN A 61 -9.13 17.75 -15.18
N GLY A 62 -7.97 18.41 -15.30
CA GLY A 62 -7.60 19.54 -14.43
C GLY A 62 -6.11 19.73 -14.17
N ILE A 63 -5.43 20.39 -15.12
CA ILE A 63 -4.36 21.41 -14.97
C ILE A 63 -3.46 21.34 -13.70
N ASP A 64 -2.20 20.94 -13.85
CA ASP A 64 -1.00 21.81 -13.82
C ASP A 64 0.28 20.96 -13.85
N SER A 65 1.03 21.06 -14.95
CA SER A 65 2.22 20.24 -15.23
C SER A 65 3.46 20.80 -14.53
N TYR A 66 3.81 20.31 -13.34
CA TYR A 66 5.14 20.50 -12.77
C TYR A 66 6.09 19.43 -13.29
N SER A 67 6.79 19.75 -14.37
CA SER A 67 7.89 18.95 -14.92
C SER A 67 9.14 19.10 -14.06
N HIS A 68 9.45 18.10 -13.22
CA HIS A 68 10.78 17.95 -12.61
C HIS A 68 11.63 17.08 -13.52
N SER A 69 12.48 17.73 -14.34
CA SER A 69 13.45 17.04 -15.18
C SER A 69 14.57 16.44 -14.31
N TYR A 70 14.61 15.12 -14.19
CA TYR A 70 15.83 14.44 -13.77
C TYR A 70 16.85 14.51 -14.91
N SER A 71 17.83 15.39 -14.79
CA SER A 71 19.01 15.38 -15.65
C SER A 71 19.79 14.08 -15.43
N ARG A 72 19.67 13.14 -16.37
CA ARG A 72 20.66 12.07 -16.56
C ARG A 72 21.95 12.72 -17.07
N THR A 73 22.93 12.92 -16.19
CA THR A 73 24.31 13.16 -16.62
C THR A 73 25.07 11.85 -16.51
N ASN A 74 25.30 11.22 -17.66
CA ASN A 74 26.34 10.23 -17.81
C ASN A 74 27.69 10.94 -17.84
N SER A 75 28.61 10.42 -17.03
CA SER A 75 30.05 10.69 -16.99
C SER A 75 30.49 12.15 -16.91
N ASP A 76 30.89 12.57 -15.71
CA ASP A 76 32.17 13.26 -15.57
C ASP A 76 32.90 12.72 -14.34
N LYS A 77 34.13 12.27 -14.57
CA LYS A 77 35.06 11.82 -13.55
C LYS A 77 35.56 13.03 -12.77
N GLU A 78 34.80 13.48 -11.79
CA GLU A 78 35.35 14.26 -10.68
C GLU A 78 35.49 13.36 -9.47
N ALA A 79 36.70 13.30 -8.91
CA ALA A 79 37.01 12.62 -7.67
C ALA A 79 36.26 13.30 -6.51
N ARG A 80 34.97 12.96 -6.37
CA ARG A 80 34.15 13.30 -5.20
C ARG A 80 34.15 12.08 -4.30
N THR A 81 34.50 12.31 -3.04
CA THR A 81 34.32 11.37 -1.93
C THR A 81 33.02 10.57 -2.09
N PRO A 82 33.04 9.23 -1.89
CA PRO A 82 31.85 8.41 -2.08
C PRO A 82 30.71 8.98 -1.21
N PRO A 83 29.47 9.05 -1.74
CA PRO A 83 28.34 9.53 -0.95
C PRO A 83 28.24 8.65 0.29
N THR A 84 28.41 9.24 1.46
CA THR A 84 28.55 8.52 2.73
C THR A 84 27.27 7.81 3.17
N GLU A 85 26.12 8.15 2.57
CA GLU A 85 24.82 7.57 2.90
C GLU A 85 24.04 7.20 1.62
N ARG A 86 23.40 6.04 1.67
CA ARG A 86 22.56 5.51 0.59
C ARG A 86 21.22 6.25 0.56
N LYS A 87 20.55 6.34 -0.58
CA LYS A 87 19.19 6.91 -0.65
C LYS A 87 18.24 6.15 0.31
N PRO A 88 17.59 6.82 1.27
CA PRO A 88 16.59 6.21 2.15
C PRO A 88 15.46 5.52 1.39
N LEU A 89 14.96 4.41 1.94
CA LEU A 89 13.89 3.62 1.33
C LEU A 89 12.50 3.97 1.85
N ARG A 90 12.38 4.76 2.92
CA ARG A 90 11.10 5.05 3.60
C ARG A 90 10.03 5.62 2.68
N ARG A 91 10.40 6.36 1.62
CA ARG A 91 9.45 6.85 0.60
C ARG A 91 8.75 5.71 -0.16
N HIS A 92 9.43 4.58 -0.39
CA HIS A 92 8.82 3.40 -1.02
C HIS A 92 7.67 2.83 -0.18
N ALA A 93 7.66 3.05 1.14
CA ALA A 93 6.59 2.55 1.99
C ALA A 93 5.22 3.16 1.59
N ILE A 94 5.17 4.44 1.24
CA ILE A 94 3.92 5.10 0.80
C ILE A 94 3.48 4.57 -0.56
N THR A 95 4.40 4.42 -1.51
CA THR A 95 4.09 3.87 -2.84
C THR A 95 3.62 2.41 -2.75
N LEU A 96 4.28 1.59 -1.94
CA LEU A 96 3.91 0.19 -1.72
C LEU A 96 2.58 0.07 -0.99
N LEU A 97 2.26 0.98 -0.06
CA LEU A 97 0.95 1.02 0.58
C LEU A 97 -0.19 1.19 -0.45
N GLY A 98 -0.05 2.14 -1.38
CA GLY A 98 -1.01 2.31 -2.47
C GLY A 98 -1.11 1.08 -3.37
N ALA A 99 0.02 0.47 -3.73
CA ALA A 99 0.06 -0.74 -4.55
C ALA A 99 -0.60 -1.95 -3.87
N LEU A 100 -0.43 -2.10 -2.55
CA LEU A 100 -1.07 -3.16 -1.76
C LEU A 100 -2.59 -3.02 -1.74
N VAL A 101 -3.11 -1.78 -1.68
CA VAL A 101 -4.55 -1.52 -1.76
C VAL A 101 -5.12 -1.94 -3.12
N GLU A 102 -4.43 -1.62 -4.22
CA GLU A 102 -4.86 -2.02 -5.56
C GLU A 102 -4.76 -3.53 -5.80
N ALA A 103 -3.87 -4.22 -5.08
CA ALA A 103 -3.67 -5.66 -5.17
C ALA A 103 -4.69 -6.50 -4.35
N LEU A 104 -5.67 -5.87 -3.69
CA LEU A 104 -6.71 -6.59 -2.96
C LEU A 104 -7.67 -7.30 -3.93
N ASP A 105 -7.65 -8.63 -3.91
CA ASP A 105 -8.44 -9.50 -4.78
C ASP A 105 -9.12 -10.63 -3.99
N ILE A 106 -10.45 -10.73 -4.08
CA ILE A 106 -11.26 -11.74 -3.38
C ILE A 106 -11.06 -13.16 -3.94
N ASN A 107 -10.61 -13.27 -5.20
CA ASN A 107 -10.51 -14.56 -5.87
C ASN A 107 -9.42 -15.47 -5.28
N ASP A 108 -8.54 -14.93 -4.44
CA ASP A 108 -7.50 -15.68 -3.74
C ASP A 108 -7.42 -15.25 -2.26
N VAL A 109 -8.16 -15.96 -1.41
CA VAL A 109 -8.26 -15.72 0.04
C VAL A 109 -6.88 -15.68 0.72
N ASN A 110 -5.94 -16.53 0.28
CA ASN A 110 -4.61 -16.60 0.88
C ASN A 110 -3.80 -15.34 0.57
N LYS A 111 -3.82 -14.89 -0.69
CA LYS A 111 -3.17 -13.62 -1.08
C LYS A 111 -3.86 -12.43 -0.43
N LEU A 112 -5.19 -12.41 -0.41
CA LEU A 112 -5.98 -11.38 0.23
C LEU A 112 -5.62 -11.25 1.72
N SER A 113 -5.56 -12.38 2.43
CA SER A 113 -5.17 -12.40 3.84
C SER A 113 -3.74 -11.88 4.05
N LEU A 114 -2.80 -12.18 3.16
CA LEU A 114 -1.42 -11.68 3.28
C LEU A 114 -1.31 -10.19 2.93
N ALA A 115 -2.06 -9.72 1.93
CA ALA A 115 -2.13 -8.31 1.58
C ALA A 115 -2.70 -7.49 2.76
N PHE A 116 -3.79 -7.94 3.39
CA PHE A 116 -4.30 -7.29 4.61
C PHE A 116 -3.31 -7.30 5.77
N ARG A 117 -2.54 -8.37 5.97
CA ARG A 117 -1.48 -8.39 7.00
C ARG A 117 -0.39 -7.35 6.73
N ALA A 118 0.00 -7.19 5.46
CA ALA A 118 0.94 -6.15 5.07
C ALA A 118 0.33 -4.75 5.30
N LEU A 119 -0.92 -4.52 4.88
CA LEU A 119 -1.64 -3.25 5.12
C LEU A 119 -1.74 -2.93 6.62
N GLU A 120 -2.14 -3.89 7.45
CA GLU A 120 -2.21 -3.75 8.92
C GLU A 120 -0.85 -3.33 9.49
N SER A 121 0.24 -3.95 9.02
CA SER A 121 1.60 -3.61 9.44
C SER A 121 1.98 -2.20 9.03
N PHE A 122 1.66 -1.79 7.79
CA PHE A 122 1.96 -0.45 7.30
C PHE A 122 1.15 0.62 8.03
N PHE A 123 -0.16 0.43 8.20
CA PHE A 123 -1.01 1.38 8.94
C PHE A 123 -0.60 1.50 10.40
N THR A 124 -0.07 0.43 11.02
CA THR A 124 0.45 0.49 12.39
C THR A 124 1.77 1.28 12.48
N LEU A 125 2.60 1.22 11.44
CA LEU A 125 3.97 1.77 11.46
C LEU A 125 4.09 3.18 10.83
N ILE A 126 3.19 3.54 9.92
CA ILE A 126 3.17 4.83 9.21
C ILE A 126 2.09 5.70 9.84
N PRO A 127 2.44 6.84 10.46
CA PRO A 127 1.44 7.83 10.87
C PRO A 127 0.65 8.28 9.63
N VAL A 128 -0.65 8.00 9.61
CA VAL A 128 -1.51 8.31 8.47
C VAL A 128 -1.94 9.77 8.59
N VAL A 129 -1.09 10.66 8.08
CA VAL A 129 -1.21 12.12 8.14
C VAL A 129 -0.68 12.72 6.85
N ASP A 130 -1.43 13.64 6.25
CA ASP A 130 -0.92 14.46 5.15
C ASP A 130 -0.03 15.59 5.69
N CYS A 131 1.28 15.45 5.46
CA CYS A 131 2.31 16.41 5.80
C CYS A 131 2.88 17.11 4.56
N SER A 132 2.26 16.99 3.38
CA SER A 132 2.77 17.56 2.12
C SER A 132 2.97 19.08 2.20
N ALA A 133 2.06 19.79 2.88
CA ALA A 133 2.17 21.23 3.08
C ALA A 133 3.38 21.65 3.95
N ALA A 134 4.00 20.74 4.70
CA ALA A 134 5.12 21.04 5.58
C ALA A 134 6.32 21.64 4.84
N VAL A 135 6.52 21.27 3.58
CA VAL A 135 7.61 21.76 2.72
C VAL A 135 7.57 23.28 2.55
N ASN A 136 6.37 23.88 2.61
CA ASN A 136 6.15 25.31 2.43
C ASN A 136 6.09 26.10 3.75
N MET A 137 6.17 25.42 4.91
CA MET A 137 6.04 26.07 6.21
C MET A 137 7.39 26.51 6.75
N VAL A 138 7.48 27.78 7.18
CA VAL A 138 8.70 28.36 7.78
C VAL A 138 9.22 27.55 8.97
N LYS A 139 8.31 26.96 9.77
CA LYS A 139 8.62 26.09 10.91
C LYS A 139 9.46 24.86 10.54
N TYR A 140 9.35 24.37 9.31
CA TYR A 140 10.04 23.16 8.82
C TYR A 140 11.07 23.49 7.73
N SER A 141 11.69 24.67 7.82
CA SER A 141 12.71 25.14 6.86
C SER A 141 14.01 24.33 6.88
N ASN A 142 14.24 23.52 7.91
CA ASN A 142 15.43 22.69 8.09
C ASN A 142 15.27 21.24 7.60
N LEU A 143 14.17 20.89 6.93
CA LEU A 143 14.00 19.56 6.32
C LEU A 143 15.07 19.33 5.24
N SER A 144 15.68 18.16 5.27
CA SER A 144 16.55 17.68 4.18
C SER A 144 15.74 17.45 2.89
N GLU A 145 16.41 17.43 1.73
CA GLU A 145 15.76 17.18 0.44
C GLU A 145 14.99 15.84 0.42
N GLU A 146 15.52 14.80 1.06
CA GLU A 146 14.81 13.52 1.14
C GLU A 146 13.58 13.60 2.06
N GLU A 147 13.63 14.36 3.16
CA GLU A 147 12.47 14.59 4.02
C GLU A 147 11.38 15.41 3.33
N LYS A 148 11.76 16.40 2.50
CA LYS A 148 10.80 17.15 1.68
C LYS A 148 10.06 16.22 0.73
N LEU A 149 10.79 15.36 0.00
CA LEU A 149 10.21 14.36 -0.91
C LEU A 149 9.32 13.34 -0.17
N LEU A 150 9.66 12.99 1.07
CA LEU A 150 8.84 12.13 1.91
C LEU A 150 7.55 12.84 2.35
N CYS A 151 7.65 14.09 2.80
CA CYS A 151 6.49 14.93 3.14
C CYS A 151 5.56 15.09 1.94
N GLU A 152 6.06 15.45 0.77
CA GLU A 152 5.27 15.53 -0.46
C GLU A 152 4.54 14.21 -0.75
N ALA A 153 5.23 13.07 -0.61
CA ALA A 153 4.63 11.76 -0.82
C ALA A 153 3.45 11.47 0.14
N THR A 154 3.45 12.03 1.36
CA THR A 154 2.32 11.84 2.30
C THR A 154 1.01 12.46 1.81
N GLY A 155 1.05 13.40 0.86
CA GLY A 155 -0.16 13.94 0.22
C GLY A 155 -1.01 12.90 -0.52
N ARG A 156 -0.44 11.71 -0.79
CA ARG A 156 -1.16 10.57 -1.39
C ARG A 156 -1.96 9.76 -0.37
N LEU A 157 -1.65 9.88 0.92
CA LEU A 157 -2.28 9.05 1.97
C LEU A 157 -3.80 9.21 2.04
N PRO A 158 -4.39 10.42 1.95
CA PRO A 158 -5.84 10.59 1.89
C PRO A 158 -6.50 9.75 0.78
N THR A 159 -6.00 9.86 -0.46
CA THR A 159 -6.52 9.10 -1.61
C THR A 159 -6.30 7.59 -1.46
N ILE A 160 -5.16 7.16 -0.90
CA ILE A 160 -4.90 5.73 -0.64
C ILE A 160 -5.90 5.19 0.38
N VAL A 161 -6.22 5.96 1.42
CA VAL A 161 -7.21 5.58 2.45
C VAL A 161 -8.62 5.51 1.85
N GLU A 162 -9.01 6.48 1.04
CA GLU A 162 -10.28 6.48 0.32
C GLU A 162 -10.43 5.21 -0.54
N LYS A 163 -9.45 4.93 -1.40
CA LYS A 163 -9.40 3.71 -2.21
C LYS A 163 -9.44 2.44 -1.35
N PHE A 164 -8.73 2.41 -0.23
CA PHE A 164 -8.77 1.27 0.68
C PHE A 164 -10.17 1.00 1.19
N VAL A 165 -10.88 2.04 1.65
CA VAL A 165 -12.26 1.93 2.15
C VAL A 165 -13.20 1.44 1.04
N GLU A 166 -13.12 2.02 -0.15
CA GLU A 166 -13.92 1.59 -1.31
C GLU A 166 -13.69 0.12 -1.67
N ARG A 167 -12.43 -0.30 -1.72
CA ARG A 167 -12.05 -1.68 -2.02
C ARG A 167 -12.57 -2.63 -0.95
N VAL A 168 -12.47 -2.28 0.32
CA VAL A 168 -13.02 -3.14 1.38
C VAL A 168 -14.54 -3.23 1.31
N PHE A 169 -15.26 -2.14 1.03
CA PHE A 169 -16.71 -2.23 0.83
C PHE A 169 -17.08 -3.13 -0.34
N LYS A 170 -16.35 -3.03 -1.46
CA LYS A 170 -16.53 -3.96 -2.59
C LYS A 170 -16.29 -5.41 -2.19
N LEU A 171 -15.24 -5.69 -1.42
CA LEU A 171 -14.96 -7.04 -0.91
C LEU A 171 -16.09 -7.55 0.00
N ILE A 172 -16.60 -6.70 0.90
CA ILE A 172 -17.73 -7.05 1.77
C ILE A 172 -18.98 -7.37 0.94
N SER A 173 -19.31 -6.53 -0.05
CA SER A 173 -20.43 -6.80 -0.96
C SER A 173 -20.27 -8.10 -1.74
N GLN A 174 -19.05 -8.47 -2.12
CA GLN A 174 -18.78 -9.73 -2.82
C GLN A 174 -18.87 -10.96 -1.92
N LEU A 175 -18.58 -10.82 -0.61
CA LEU A 175 -18.76 -11.88 0.38
C LEU A 175 -20.24 -12.12 0.71
N ASP A 176 -21.08 -11.08 0.60
CA ASP A 176 -22.52 -11.11 0.90
C ASP A 176 -23.39 -11.70 -0.24
N ILE A 177 -22.81 -11.98 -1.42
CA ILE A 177 -23.55 -12.58 -2.54
C ILE A 177 -23.76 -14.08 -2.26
N ASP A 178 -24.97 -14.41 -1.81
CA ASP A 178 -25.48 -15.78 -1.72
C ASP A 178 -25.42 -16.50 -3.08
N VAL A 179 -24.96 -17.75 -3.08
CA VAL A 179 -25.03 -18.63 -4.25
C VAL A 179 -26.50 -18.75 -4.70
N PRO A 180 -26.83 -18.50 -5.99
CA PRO A 180 -28.18 -18.75 -6.49
C PRO A 180 -28.53 -20.22 -6.25
N LYS A 181 -29.69 -20.48 -5.66
CA LYS A 181 -30.26 -21.82 -5.56
C LYS A 181 -30.56 -22.32 -6.97
N ASP A 182 -29.55 -22.82 -7.68
CA ASP A 182 -29.78 -23.55 -8.90
C ASP A 182 -30.64 -24.77 -8.55
N SER A 183 -31.75 -24.83 -9.28
CA SER A 183 -32.87 -25.70 -9.01
C SER A 183 -32.49 -27.15 -9.29
N THR A 184 -31.91 -27.83 -8.31
CA THR A 184 -31.87 -29.30 -8.23
C THR A 184 -31.91 -29.74 -6.77
N THR A 185 -32.86 -29.20 -5.99
CA THR A 185 -33.31 -29.86 -4.76
C THR A 185 -34.14 -31.07 -5.15
N THR A 186 -33.49 -32.22 -5.28
CA THR A 186 -34.17 -33.47 -4.92
C THR A 186 -34.45 -33.39 -3.42
N LEU A 187 -35.74 -33.52 -3.10
CA LEU A 187 -36.31 -33.64 -1.77
C LEU A 187 -35.42 -34.48 -0.86
N ASP A 188 -34.82 -33.89 0.17
CA ASP A 188 -35.16 -34.20 1.57
C ASP A 188 -34.35 -33.33 2.55
N SER A 189 -34.85 -33.28 3.79
CA SER A 189 -34.21 -32.78 5.02
C SER A 189 -34.57 -31.37 5.47
N ILE A 190 -35.69 -31.34 6.18
CA ILE A 190 -36.10 -30.34 7.16
C ILE A 190 -35.09 -30.35 8.33
N CYS A 191 -34.01 -29.60 8.17
CA CYS A 191 -33.18 -29.10 9.28
C CYS A 191 -32.86 -27.62 8.99
N ASP A 192 -33.88 -26.78 9.08
CA ASP A 192 -33.76 -25.32 8.94
C ASP A 192 -33.32 -24.67 10.28
N ILE A 193 -32.31 -25.26 10.90
CA ILE A 193 -31.62 -24.70 12.07
C ILE A 193 -30.16 -24.52 11.65
N SER A 194 -29.70 -23.27 11.69
CA SER A 194 -28.32 -22.79 11.44
C SER A 194 -28.01 -22.26 10.04
N ARG A 195 -28.90 -21.47 9.43
CA ARG A 195 -28.49 -20.50 8.39
C ARG A 195 -27.75 -19.26 8.96
N THR A 196 -27.63 -19.16 10.28
CA THR A 196 -27.07 -18.00 11.00
C THR A 196 -25.72 -18.23 11.69
N THR A 197 -25.05 -19.39 11.59
CA THR A 197 -23.94 -19.69 12.54
C THR A 197 -22.73 -20.46 12.00
N ALA A 198 -22.48 -20.51 10.69
CA ALA A 198 -21.18 -20.99 10.21
C ALA A 198 -20.68 -20.13 9.03
N PHE A 199 -20.20 -18.92 9.35
CA PHE A 199 -19.26 -18.22 8.47
C PHE A 199 -18.20 -19.23 8.01
N GLY A 200 -17.92 -19.29 6.70
CA GLY A 200 -16.83 -20.11 6.19
C GLY A 200 -15.54 -19.74 6.91
N LYS A 201 -14.64 -20.70 7.16
CA LYS A 201 -13.35 -20.44 7.84
C LYS A 201 -12.59 -19.28 7.19
N ASP A 202 -12.68 -19.19 5.86
CA ASP A 202 -12.07 -18.16 5.02
C ASP A 202 -12.73 -16.79 5.19
N GLU A 203 -14.07 -16.75 5.28
CA GLU A 203 -14.82 -15.52 5.50
C GLU A 203 -14.56 -14.94 6.90
N MET A 204 -14.51 -15.79 7.93
CA MET A 204 -14.13 -15.39 9.28
C MET A 204 -12.69 -14.84 9.31
N LEU A 205 -11.77 -15.47 8.58
CA LEU A 205 -10.39 -15.00 8.46
C LEU A 205 -10.34 -13.62 7.80
N ILE A 206 -11.01 -13.44 6.66
CA ILE A 206 -11.04 -12.16 5.94
C ILE A 206 -11.69 -11.07 6.81
N SER A 207 -12.81 -11.37 7.46
CA SER A 207 -13.50 -10.44 8.37
C SER A 207 -12.57 -9.96 9.48
N ARG A 208 -11.84 -10.87 10.13
CA ARG A 208 -10.83 -10.52 11.14
C ARG A 208 -9.71 -9.65 10.58
N ARG A 209 -9.27 -9.90 9.34
CA ARG A 209 -8.22 -9.13 8.67
C ARG A 209 -8.67 -7.73 8.30
N ILE A 210 -9.90 -7.58 7.82
CA ILE A 210 -10.54 -6.28 7.57
C ILE A 210 -10.59 -5.48 8.88
N GLN A 211 -11.09 -6.08 9.96
CA GLN A 211 -11.18 -5.41 11.26
C GLN A 211 -9.81 -4.95 11.78
N GLY A 212 -8.79 -5.81 11.68
CA GLY A 212 -7.41 -5.48 12.08
C GLY A 212 -6.85 -4.30 11.29
N ALA A 213 -6.99 -4.31 9.97
CA ALA A 213 -6.51 -3.23 9.11
C ALA A 213 -7.23 -1.89 9.40
N PHE A 214 -8.55 -1.90 9.58
CA PHE A 214 -9.30 -0.69 9.98
C PHE A 214 -8.91 -0.18 11.37
N HIS A 215 -8.73 -1.08 12.34
CA HIS A 215 -8.30 -0.69 13.67
C HIS A 215 -6.92 -0.01 13.62
N SER A 216 -5.94 -0.59 12.92
CA SER A 216 -4.62 0.01 12.74
C SER A 216 -4.68 1.35 12.00
N LEU A 217 -5.51 1.45 10.96
CA LEU A 217 -5.72 2.69 10.23
C LEU A 217 -6.29 3.77 11.15
N LEU A 218 -7.42 3.51 11.80
CA LEU A 218 -8.13 4.50 12.60
C LEU A 218 -7.35 4.92 13.85
N SER A 219 -6.63 4.00 14.48
CA SER A 219 -5.80 4.31 15.66
C SER A 219 -4.55 5.13 15.33
N ASN A 220 -4.08 5.08 14.09
CA ASN A 220 -2.85 5.75 13.66
C ASN A 220 -3.08 6.86 12.60
N SER A 221 -4.34 7.32 12.45
CA SER A 221 -4.70 8.39 11.52
C SER A 221 -4.94 9.71 12.22
N SER A 222 -4.60 10.81 11.53
CA SER A 222 -5.05 12.14 11.95
C SER A 222 -6.57 12.28 11.86
N SER A 223 -7.14 13.17 12.67
CA SER A 223 -8.57 13.47 12.60
C SER A 223 -9.01 14.02 11.25
N ALA A 224 -8.11 14.66 10.49
CA ALA A 224 -8.42 15.19 9.17
C ALA A 224 -8.76 14.05 8.18
N ILE A 225 -7.99 12.97 8.22
CA ILE A 225 -8.22 11.79 7.38
C ILE A 225 -9.46 11.01 7.83
N ILE A 226 -9.67 10.86 9.15
CA ILE A 226 -10.85 10.14 9.67
C ILE A 226 -12.16 10.89 9.39
N LYS A 227 -12.11 12.23 9.35
CA LYS A 227 -13.29 13.08 9.14
C LYS A 227 -13.62 13.32 7.67
N MET A 228 -12.86 12.79 6.72
CA MET A 228 -13.25 12.78 5.30
C MET A 228 -14.59 12.05 5.18
N ARG A 229 -15.66 12.81 4.98
CA ARG A 229 -17.05 12.36 4.94
C ARG A 229 -17.78 13.13 3.86
#